data_AF-A0A3S1F7A6-F1
#
_entry.id   AF-A0A3S1F7A6-F1
#
_cell.length_a   1.000
_cell.length_b   1.000
_cell.length_c   1.000
_cell.angle_alpha   90.00
_cell.angle_beta   90.00
_cell.angle_gamma   90.00
#
_symmetry.space_group_name_H-M   'P 1'
#
loop_
_entity.id
_entity.type
_entity.pdbx_description
1 polymer ?
#
loop_
_entity_poly.entity_id
_entity_poly.type
_entity_poly.pdbx_seq_one_letter_code
_entity_poly.pdbx_strand_id
1 'polypeptide(L)'
;VKYLAQANRLAAGDLCTTVMKYRAGHNESRFSALSVRYCQRARAILAREGFEVTGPLPVATFGFSAFSPGGEGGAPAQAKGVCVRRVFVPGPRYMKCAEYRSAGQARQIRTLRGRLFGG
;
A
#
# COMPACT_ATOMS: atom_id res chain seq x y z
N VAL A 1 15.12 24.20 -1.83
CA VAL A 1 13.79 23.54 -1.98
C VAL A 1 12.63 24.53 -1.83
N LYS A 2 12.17 25.18 -2.92
CA LYS A 2 11.15 26.25 -2.86
C LYS A 2 9.75 25.74 -2.48
N TYR A 3 9.35 24.59 -3.03
CA TYR A 3 8.00 24.03 -2.86
C TYR A 3 7.73 23.51 -1.43
N LEU A 4 8.71 22.82 -0.84
CA LEU A 4 8.64 22.36 0.55
C LEU A 4 8.63 23.53 1.54
N ALA A 5 9.46 24.56 1.30
CA ALA A 5 9.47 25.76 2.13
C ALA A 5 8.12 26.49 2.09
N GLN A 6 7.46 26.54 0.93
CA GLN A 6 6.11 27.09 0.82
C GLN A 6 5.08 26.23 1.57
N ALA A 7 5.14 24.90 1.46
CA ALA A 7 4.28 24.02 2.24
C ALA A 7 4.46 24.23 3.75
N ASN A 8 5.69 24.42 4.21
CA ASN A 8 6.00 24.68 5.63
C ASN A 8 5.43 26.01 6.12
N ARG A 9 5.52 27.06 5.28
CA ARG A 9 4.89 28.35 5.58
C ARG A 9 3.38 28.23 5.70
N LEU A 10 2.74 27.51 4.77
CA LEU A 10 1.29 27.29 4.78
C LEU A 10 0.82 26.40 5.95
N ALA A 11 1.71 25.56 6.47
CA ALA A 11 1.46 24.68 7.61
C ALA A 11 1.86 25.29 8.96
N ALA A 12 2.34 26.54 8.97
CA ALA A 12 2.84 27.22 10.18
C ALA A 12 3.89 26.41 10.97
N GLY A 13 4.70 25.62 10.27
CA GLY A 13 5.73 24.76 10.90
C GLY A 13 5.26 23.40 11.39
N ASP A 14 3.98 23.03 11.23
CA ASP A 14 3.55 21.66 11.54
C ASP A 14 4.11 20.68 10.52
N LEU A 15 4.90 19.71 10.98
CA LEU A 15 5.56 18.72 10.11
C LEU A 15 4.53 17.92 9.32
N CYS A 16 3.50 17.38 9.98
CA CYS A 16 2.55 16.48 9.33
C CYS A 16 1.73 17.20 8.26
N THR A 17 1.29 18.43 8.53
CA THR A 17 0.58 19.28 7.57
C THR A 17 1.52 19.74 6.45
N THR A 18 2.78 20.05 6.75
CA THR A 18 3.79 20.39 5.75
C THR A 18 3.99 19.25 4.75
N VAL A 19 4.22 18.03 5.23
CA VAL A 19 4.46 16.88 4.34
C VAL A 19 3.18 16.44 3.63
N MET A 20 2.01 16.63 4.25
CA MET A 20 0.72 16.44 3.58
C MET A 20 0.56 17.42 2.42
N LYS A 21 0.76 18.72 2.64
CA LYS A 21 0.67 19.76 1.61
C LYS A 21 1.74 19.62 0.54
N TYR A 22 2.92 19.12 0.89
CA TYR A 22 3.98 18.80 -0.06
C TYR A 22 3.58 17.64 -0.99
N ARG A 23 2.99 16.58 -0.45
CA ARG A 23 2.62 15.39 -1.23
C ARG A 23 1.33 15.56 -2.02
N ALA A 24 0.29 16.09 -1.38
CA ALA A 24 -1.07 16.15 -1.92
C ALA A 24 -1.40 17.50 -2.58
N GLY A 25 -0.56 18.51 -2.37
CA GLY A 25 -0.76 19.87 -2.87
C GLY A 25 -1.08 20.88 -1.77
N HIS A 26 -0.73 22.14 -2.00
CA HIS A 26 -0.85 23.22 -1.01
C HIS A 26 -2.30 23.50 -0.58
N ASN A 27 -3.26 23.26 -1.47
CA ASN A 27 -4.68 23.47 -1.23
C ASN A 27 -5.37 22.29 -0.52
N GLU A 28 -4.66 21.19 -0.28
CA GLU A 28 -5.23 20.07 0.48
C GLU A 28 -5.37 20.46 1.97
N SER A 29 -6.53 20.13 2.52
CA SER A 29 -6.90 20.38 3.92
C SER A 29 -7.19 19.10 4.68
N ARG A 30 -7.44 17.98 3.97
CA ARG A 30 -7.81 16.70 4.55
C ARG A 30 -6.62 15.74 4.56
N PHE A 31 -6.53 14.92 5.61
CA PHE A 31 -5.52 13.88 5.67
C PHE A 31 -6.00 12.61 4.97
N SER A 32 -5.21 12.14 4.00
CA SER A 32 -5.33 10.79 3.46
C SER A 32 -4.55 9.78 4.30
N ALA A 33 -4.92 8.49 4.29
CA ALA A 33 -4.13 7.45 4.97
C ALA A 33 -2.65 7.41 4.50
N LEU A 34 -2.41 7.71 3.22
CA LEU A 34 -1.06 7.84 2.68
C LEU A 34 -0.32 9.05 3.24
N SER A 35 -1.00 10.19 3.44
CA SER A 35 -0.41 11.38 4.06
C SER A 35 0.00 11.12 5.52
N VAL A 36 -0.84 10.40 6.28
CA VAL A 36 -0.50 10.00 7.67
C VAL A 36 0.72 9.08 7.71
N ARG A 37 0.77 8.07 6.83
CA ARG A 37 1.93 7.17 6.70
C ARG A 37 3.20 7.91 6.32
N TYR A 38 3.06 8.89 5.42
CA TYR A 38 4.19 9.71 5.01
C TYR A 38 4.72 10.56 6.17
N CYS A 39 3.82 11.14 7.01
CA CYS A 39 4.26 11.82 8.23
C CYS A 39 4.99 10.88 9.20
N GLN A 40 4.49 9.65 9.41
CA GLN A 40 5.18 8.67 10.26
C GLN A 40 6.61 8.40 9.79
N ARG A 41 6.83 8.25 8.47
CA ARG A 41 8.16 8.07 7.90
C ARG A 41 9.05 9.30 8.08
N ALA A 42 8.50 10.50 7.84
CA ALA A 42 9.23 11.74 8.05
C ALA A 42 9.68 11.90 9.51
N ARG A 43 8.81 11.60 10.48
CA ARG A 43 9.16 11.59 11.91
C ARG A 43 10.26 10.57 12.21
N ALA A 44 10.19 9.37 11.65
CA ALA A 44 11.21 8.35 11.85
C ALA A 44 12.58 8.76 11.27
N ILE A 45 12.60 9.48 10.14
CA ILE A 45 13.83 10.03 9.58
C ILE A 45 14.38 11.13 10.49
N LEU A 46 13.56 12.11 10.88
CA LEU A 46 13.99 13.20 11.75
C LEU A 46 14.49 12.70 13.11
N ALA A 47 13.83 11.70 13.69
CA ALA A 47 14.28 11.08 14.93
C ALA A 47 15.64 10.37 14.78
N ARG A 48 15.93 9.75 13.63
CA ARG A 48 17.26 9.17 13.35
C ARG A 48 18.35 10.22 13.23
N GLU A 49 17.99 11.41 12.74
CA GLU A 49 18.88 12.58 12.64
C GLU A 49 18.99 13.37 13.96
N GLY A 50 18.32 12.93 15.04
CA GLY A 50 18.36 13.57 16.35
C GLY A 50 17.42 14.76 16.53
N PHE A 51 16.50 15.00 15.59
CA PHE A 51 15.48 16.03 15.72
C PHE A 51 14.20 15.45 16.36
N GLU A 52 13.80 15.99 17.51
CA GLU A 52 12.55 15.64 18.14
C GLU A 52 11.37 16.30 17.42
N VAL A 53 10.42 15.47 16.97
CA VAL A 53 9.17 15.95 16.38
C VAL A 53 8.04 15.81 17.39
N THR A 54 7.64 16.94 17.96
CA THR A 54 6.53 17.07 18.91
C THR A 54 5.18 17.15 18.19
N GLY A 55 4.13 16.60 18.79
CA GLY A 55 2.74 16.74 18.33
C GLY A 55 2.04 15.42 17.99
N PRO A 56 0.70 15.41 18.01
CA PRO A 56 -0.10 14.23 17.69
C PRO A 56 -0.06 13.91 16.19
N LEU A 57 -0.15 12.62 15.86
CA LEU A 57 -0.36 12.20 14.47
C LEU A 57 -1.82 12.47 14.05
N PRO A 58 -2.06 13.13 12.91
CA PRO A 58 -3.39 13.41 12.43
C PRO A 58 -4.10 12.12 11.99
N VAL A 59 -5.42 12.09 12.18
CA VAL A 59 -6.27 10.96 11.77
C VAL A 59 -6.61 11.09 10.28
N ALA A 60 -6.54 9.98 9.55
CA ALA A 60 -6.89 9.95 8.14
C ALA A 60 -8.42 10.12 7.97
N THR A 61 -8.81 11.17 7.25
CA THR A 61 -10.20 11.46 6.85
C THR A 61 -10.65 10.67 5.62
N PHE A 62 -9.72 10.13 4.82
CA PHE A 62 -10.04 9.36 3.62
C PHE A 62 -8.87 8.49 3.15
N GLY A 63 -9.16 7.60 2.20
CA GLY A 63 -8.20 6.63 1.69
C GLY A 63 -8.21 5.36 2.53
N PHE A 64 -9.03 4.39 2.13
CA PHE A 64 -8.88 3.02 2.58
C PHE A 64 -7.58 2.48 1.99
N SER A 65 -6.50 2.50 2.75
CA SER A 65 -5.33 1.71 2.39
C SER A 65 -5.74 0.25 2.51
N ALA A 66 -6.02 -0.39 1.37
CA ALA A 66 -6.11 -1.85 1.22
C ALA A 66 -4.81 -2.59 1.64
N PHE A 67 -3.86 -1.87 2.22
CA PHE A 67 -2.68 -2.35 2.90
C PHE A 67 -2.72 -1.86 4.35
N SER A 68 -3.43 -2.61 5.19
CA SER A 68 -3.19 -2.59 6.63
C SER A 68 -1.73 -3.00 6.88
N PRO A 69 -0.94 -2.30 7.70
CA PRO A 69 0.44 -2.69 8.04
C PRO A 69 0.50 -3.86 9.04
N GLY A 70 -0.55 -4.67 9.09
CA GLY A 70 -0.74 -5.78 10.02
C GLY A 70 -1.68 -6.82 9.41
N GLY A 71 -1.70 -6.90 8.08
CA GLY A 71 -2.36 -7.97 7.35
C GLY A 71 -1.50 -9.22 7.29
N GLU A 72 -1.05 -9.69 8.44
CA GLU A 72 -0.92 -11.13 8.70
C GLU A 72 -2.32 -11.76 8.68
N GLY A 73 -3.06 -11.54 7.59
CA GLY A 73 -4.02 -12.48 7.09
C GLY A 73 -3.22 -13.62 6.51
N GLY A 74 -2.52 -14.34 7.39
CA GLY A 74 -2.27 -15.75 7.20
C GLY A 74 -3.63 -16.39 6.99
N ALA A 75 -4.12 -16.35 5.74
CA ALA A 75 -4.91 -17.44 5.24
C ALA A 75 -4.14 -18.69 5.70
N PRO A 76 -4.76 -19.58 6.49
CA PRO A 76 -4.04 -20.68 7.10
C PRO A 76 -3.26 -21.36 5.99
N ALA A 77 -2.04 -21.77 6.30
CA ALA A 77 -1.17 -22.55 5.45
C ALA A 77 -1.89 -23.86 5.04
N GLN A 78 -2.85 -23.74 4.13
CA GLN A 78 -3.64 -24.84 3.61
C GLN A 78 -2.89 -25.37 2.41
N ALA A 79 -2.07 -26.38 2.72
CA ALA A 79 -1.65 -27.49 1.87
C ALA A 79 -1.20 -27.15 0.44
N LYS A 80 0.12 -27.05 0.24
CA LYS A 80 0.93 -27.31 -0.98
C LYS A 80 0.19 -27.36 -2.35
N GLY A 81 -0.69 -26.39 -2.63
CA GLY A 81 -1.45 -26.32 -3.86
C GLY A 81 -0.71 -25.48 -4.89
N VAL A 82 -0.69 -25.94 -6.15
CA VAL A 82 -0.20 -25.13 -7.27
C VAL A 82 -1.34 -24.25 -7.76
N CYS A 83 -1.09 -22.94 -7.86
CA CYS A 83 -2.07 -22.00 -8.42
C CYS A 83 -2.24 -22.23 -9.93
N VAL A 84 -3.47 -22.48 -10.38
CA VAL A 84 -3.79 -22.73 -11.80
C VAL A 84 -4.60 -21.60 -12.45
N ARG A 85 -5.24 -20.73 -11.66
CA ARG A 85 -6.01 -19.58 -12.18
C ARG A 85 -5.85 -18.38 -11.26
N ARG A 86 -5.60 -17.19 -11.83
CA ARG A 86 -5.56 -15.92 -11.10
C ARG A 86 -6.77 -15.06 -11.43
N VAL A 87 -7.17 -14.19 -10.51
CA VAL A 87 -8.21 -13.19 -10.74
C VAL A 87 -7.63 -12.04 -11.56
N PHE A 88 -8.16 -11.79 -12.75
CA PHE A 88 -7.75 -10.67 -13.61
C PHE A 88 -8.75 -9.49 -13.60
N VAL A 89 -9.73 -9.52 -12.70
CA VAL A 89 -10.69 -8.42 -12.51
C VAL A 89 -10.09 -7.40 -11.53
N PRO A 90 -10.10 -6.08 -11.83
CA PRO A 90 -9.65 -5.04 -10.92
C PRO A 90 -10.40 -5.11 -9.58
N GLY A 91 -9.65 -5.11 -8.46
CA GLY A 91 -10.22 -5.15 -7.12
C GLY A 91 -9.25 -5.70 -6.06
N PRO A 92 -9.69 -5.85 -4.81
CA PRO A 92 -8.85 -6.30 -3.69
C PRO A 92 -8.20 -7.68 -3.85
N ARG A 93 -8.69 -8.49 -4.82
CA ARG A 93 -8.15 -9.82 -5.16
C ARG A 93 -7.43 -9.86 -6.52
N TYR A 94 -7.19 -8.72 -7.14
CA TYR A 94 -6.47 -8.65 -8.42
C TYR A 94 -5.12 -9.39 -8.32
N MET A 95 -4.84 -10.22 -9.32
CA MET A 95 -3.69 -11.12 -9.42
C MET A 95 -3.54 -12.19 -8.33
N LYS A 96 -4.43 -12.25 -7.34
CA LYS A 96 -4.42 -13.35 -6.35
C LYS A 96 -4.87 -14.66 -6.98
N CYS A 97 -4.45 -15.77 -6.39
CA CYS A 97 -4.91 -17.08 -6.84
C CYS A 97 -6.41 -17.23 -6.61
N ALA A 98 -7.13 -17.58 -7.68
CA ALA A 98 -8.54 -17.93 -7.65
C ALA A 98 -8.76 -19.42 -7.37
N GLU A 99 -7.81 -20.27 -7.80
CA GLU A 99 -7.96 -21.71 -7.78
C GLU A 99 -6.62 -22.43 -7.60
N TYR A 100 -6.54 -23.26 -6.56
CA TYR A 100 -5.42 -24.13 -6.24
C TYR A 100 -5.74 -25.58 -6.61
N ARG A 101 -4.74 -26.30 -7.11
CA ARG A 101 -4.85 -27.73 -7.46
C ARG A 101 -3.61 -28.49 -6.99
N SER A 102 -3.70 -29.82 -6.95
CA SER A 102 -2.52 -30.65 -6.68
C SER A 102 -1.48 -30.50 -7.80
N ALA A 103 -0.22 -30.86 -7.53
CA ALA A 103 0.85 -30.78 -8.52
C ALA A 103 0.56 -31.62 -9.79
N GLY A 104 -0.08 -32.78 -9.64
CA GLY A 104 -0.48 -33.64 -10.77
C GLY A 104 -1.55 -32.98 -11.64
N GLN A 105 -2.62 -32.49 -11.04
CA GLN A 105 -3.70 -31.79 -11.73
C GLN A 105 -3.19 -30.51 -12.42
N ALA A 106 -2.30 -29.76 -11.78
CA ALA A 106 -1.74 -28.55 -12.37
C ALA A 106 -0.91 -28.81 -13.63
N ARG A 107 -0.16 -29.92 -13.69
CA ARG A 107 0.57 -30.33 -14.91
C ARG A 107 -0.40 -30.62 -16.05
N GLN A 108 -1.45 -31.39 -15.78
CA GLN A 108 -2.47 -31.73 -16.78
C GLN A 108 -3.20 -30.48 -17.29
N ILE A 109 -3.51 -29.52 -16.41
CA ILE A 109 -4.14 -28.25 -16.83
C ILE A 109 -3.19 -27.44 -17.73
N ARG A 110 -1.89 -27.41 -17.43
CA ARG A 110 -0.89 -26.72 -18.27
C ARG A 110 -0.75 -27.37 -19.64
N THR A 111 -0.68 -28.70 -19.72
CA THR A 111 -0.59 -29.40 -21.01
C THR A 111 -1.86 -29.20 -21.85
N LEU A 112 -3.04 -29.29 -21.23
CA LEU A 112 -4.31 -29.03 -21.91
C LEU A 112 -4.40 -27.60 -22.44
N ARG A 113 -4.01 -26.59 -21.64
CA ARG A 113 -3.97 -25.20 -22.11
C ARG A 113 -2.99 -24.98 -23.24
N GLY A 114 -1.80 -25.59 -23.18
CA GLY A 114 -0.84 -25.54 -24.29
C GLY A 114 -1.41 -26.10 -25.59
N ARG A 115 -2.23 -27.17 -25.53
CA ARG A 115 -2.91 -27.72 -26.71
C ARG A 115 -4.05 -26.84 -27.21
N LEU A 116 -4.83 -26.26 -26.31
CA LEU A 116 -6.02 -25.48 -26.66
C LEU A 116 -5.71 -24.04 -27.12
N PHE A 117 -4.62 -23.45 -26.63
CA PHE A 117 -4.31 -22.03 -26.81
C PHE A 117 -2.88 -21.76 -27.32
N GLY A 118 -2.09 -22.78 -27.63
CA GLY A 118 -0.70 -22.65 -28.06
C GLY A 118 -0.48 -22.63 -29.59
N GLY A 119 -1.44 -22.08 -30.33
CA GLY A 119 -1.27 -21.76 -31.75
C GLY A 119 -0.38 -20.56 -31.96
#